data_AF-A0A925CSP3-F1
#
_entry.id   AF-A0A925CSP3-F1
#
_cell.length_a   1.000
_cell.length_b   1.000
_cell.length_c   1.000
_cell.angle_alpha   90.00
_cell.angle_beta   90.00
_cell.angle_gamma   90.00
#
_symmetry.space_group_name_H-M   'P 1'
#
loop_
_entity.id
_entity.type
_entity.pdbx_description
1 polymer ?
#
loop_
_entity_poly.entity_id
_entity_poly.type
_entity_poly.pdbx_seq_one_letter_code
_entity_poly.pdbx_strand_id
1 'polypeptide(L)'
;MTIRSQLEANTSLDGAAVLEAATNFFANRNGIYAAFPEKSGPTYVALRGQGGEDVIFGVAIIPGGTRVTGSSYMFDQQIARFLSTLPPYSPPPARELVADVADAAVPDATPGAPAA
;
A
#
# COMPACT_ATOMS: atom_id res chain seq x y z
N MET A 1 19.06 18.76 -2.77
CA MET A 1 17.93 18.05 -3.41
C MET A 1 18.13 16.57 -3.11
N THR A 2 17.52 16.05 -2.05
CA THR A 2 17.70 14.65 -1.64
C THR A 2 16.80 13.78 -2.51
N ILE A 3 17.39 13.09 -3.47
CA ILE A 3 16.68 12.14 -4.33
C ILE A 3 16.58 10.84 -3.53
N ARG A 4 15.37 10.51 -3.06
CA ARG A 4 15.05 9.18 -2.53
C ARG A 4 14.35 8.39 -3.63
N SER A 5 14.77 7.16 -3.85
CA SER A 5 14.10 6.23 -4.74
C SER A 5 12.82 5.71 -4.08
N GLN A 6 11.74 5.70 -4.86
CA GLN A 6 10.44 5.17 -4.46
C GLN A 6 10.09 4.04 -5.42
N LEU A 7 9.80 2.87 -4.86
CA LEU A 7 9.32 1.70 -5.60
C LEU A 7 7.85 1.47 -5.26
N GLU A 8 7.08 0.99 -6.22
CA GLU A 8 5.64 0.75 -6.07
C GLU A 8 5.26 -0.62 -6.64
N ALA A 9 4.28 -1.28 -6.00
CA ALA A 9 3.61 -2.46 -6.53
C ALA A 9 2.16 -2.52 -6.04
N ASN A 10 1.30 -3.22 -6.78
CA ASN A 10 -0.06 -3.53 -6.35
C ASN A 10 -0.15 -5.00 -5.94
N THR A 11 -0.92 -5.29 -4.89
CA THR A 11 -1.15 -6.64 -4.40
C THR A 11 -2.62 -6.87 -4.06
N SER A 12 -3.04 -8.13 -4.07
CA SER A 12 -4.35 -8.56 -3.56
C SER A 12 -4.40 -8.70 -2.03
N LEU A 13 -3.27 -8.59 -1.33
CA LEU A 13 -3.25 -8.55 0.14
C LEU A 13 -3.88 -7.27 0.68
N ASP A 14 -4.46 -7.38 1.88
CA ASP A 14 -4.86 -6.23 2.69
C ASP A 14 -3.63 -5.42 3.15
N GLY A 15 -3.83 -4.12 3.37
CA GLY A 15 -2.78 -3.20 3.81
C GLY A 15 -2.12 -3.62 5.12
N ALA A 16 -2.87 -4.06 6.13
CA ALA A 16 -2.29 -4.49 7.40
C ALA A 16 -1.39 -5.73 7.21
N ALA A 17 -1.87 -6.71 6.44
CA ALA A 17 -1.10 -7.90 6.07
C ALA A 17 0.18 -7.56 5.28
N VAL A 18 0.14 -6.55 4.40
CA VAL A 18 1.35 -6.06 3.70
C VAL A 18 2.36 -5.47 4.69
N LEU A 19 1.92 -4.63 5.63
CA LEU A 19 2.82 -3.99 6.60
C LEU A 19 3.43 -5.01 7.56
N GLU A 20 2.65 -6.02 7.97
CA GLU A 20 3.15 -7.16 8.75
C GLU A 20 4.15 -8.00 7.94
N ALA A 21 3.82 -8.32 6.69
CA ALA A 21 4.73 -9.05 5.80
C ALA A 21 6.05 -8.29 5.57
N ALA A 22 6.00 -6.97 5.41
CA ALA A 22 7.19 -6.13 5.31
C ALA A 22 8.04 -6.24 6.58
N THR A 23 7.42 -6.07 7.75
CA THR A 23 8.11 -6.20 9.04
C THR A 23 8.81 -7.55 9.17
N ASN A 24 8.10 -8.63 8.89
CA ASN A 24 8.64 -9.99 8.96
C ASN A 24 9.75 -10.23 7.91
N PHE A 25 9.60 -9.71 6.70
CA PHE A 25 10.58 -9.88 5.64
C PHE A 25 11.93 -9.27 6.02
N PHE A 26 11.94 -8.04 6.55
CA PHE A 26 13.18 -7.34 6.91
C PHE A 26 13.77 -7.81 8.25
N ALA A 27 12.94 -8.23 9.21
CA ALA A 27 13.43 -8.81 10.47
C ALA A 27 14.17 -10.14 10.24
N ASN A 28 13.78 -10.92 9.23
CA ASN A 28 14.38 -12.22 8.90
C ASN A 28 15.56 -12.13 7.90
N ARG A 29 16.01 -10.93 7.52
CA ARG A 29 17.22 -10.78 6.69
C ARG A 29 18.48 -10.90 7.55
N ASN A 30 19.48 -11.61 7.02
CA ASN A 30 20.80 -11.68 7.66
C ASN A 30 21.62 -10.41 7.41
N GLY A 31 22.31 -9.94 8.46
CA GLY A 31 23.37 -8.94 8.37
C GLY A 31 22.89 -7.51 8.10
N ILE A 32 23.59 -6.80 7.20
CA ILE A 32 23.41 -5.36 6.92
C ILE A 32 22.03 -4.96 6.39
N TYR A 33 21.21 -5.93 5.98
CA TYR A 33 19.86 -5.69 5.44
C TYR A 33 18.74 -6.04 6.42
N ALA A 34 19.07 -6.33 7.68
CA ALA A 34 18.08 -6.43 8.73
C ALA A 34 17.56 -5.03 9.07
N ALA A 35 16.24 -4.88 9.16
CA ALA A 35 15.61 -3.66 9.65
C ALA A 35 14.41 -4.01 10.54
N PHE A 36 14.26 -3.27 11.64
CA PHE A 36 13.27 -3.55 12.68
C PHE A 36 12.30 -2.37 12.86
N PRO A 37 11.04 -2.60 13.22
CA PRO A 37 10.07 -1.52 13.41
C PRO A 37 10.54 -0.45 14.39
N GLU A 38 10.58 0.79 13.93
CA GLU A 38 10.78 1.98 14.78
C GLU A 38 9.43 2.66 15.06
N LYS A 39 8.61 2.81 14.02
CA LYS A 39 7.27 3.41 14.11
C LYS A 39 6.31 2.71 13.17
N SER A 40 5.05 2.62 13.55
CA SER A 40 4.00 2.08 12.69
C SER A 40 2.70 2.86 12.88
N GLY A 41 1.84 2.77 11.87
CA GLY A 41 0.47 3.25 11.91
C GLY A 41 -0.42 2.39 11.01
N PRO A 42 -1.72 2.70 10.91
CA PRO A 42 -2.67 1.89 10.15
C PRO A 42 -2.31 1.73 8.66
N THR A 43 -1.56 2.67 8.10
CA THR A 43 -1.23 2.73 6.67
C THR A 43 0.27 2.77 6.39
N TYR A 44 1.12 2.61 7.41
CA TYR A 44 2.57 2.66 7.19
C TYR A 44 3.36 1.89 8.25
N VAL A 45 4.58 1.50 7.89
CA VAL A 45 5.62 1.07 8.83
C VAL A 45 6.95 1.71 8.45
N ALA A 46 7.65 2.22 9.46
CA ALA A 46 9.01 2.71 9.37
C ALA A 46 9.93 1.72 10.09
N LEU A 47 10.87 1.15 9.36
CA LEU A 47 11.86 0.19 9.86
C LEU A 47 13.23 0.86 9.93
N ARG A 48 13.96 0.57 11.01
CA ARG A 48 15.32 1.02 11.25
C ARG A 48 16.32 -0.09 10.97
N GLY A 49 17.18 0.13 9.98
CA GLY A 49 18.30 -0.72 9.63
C GLY A 49 19.55 -0.41 10.44
N GLN A 50 20.59 -1.24 10.27
CA GLN A 50 21.91 -0.95 10.83
C GLN A 50 22.52 0.32 10.22
N GLY A 51 23.27 1.08 11.02
CA GLY A 51 23.89 2.32 10.56
C GLY A 51 22.96 3.54 10.52
N GLY A 52 21.72 3.42 11.02
CA GLY A 52 20.75 4.51 11.04
C GLY A 52 19.97 4.68 9.73
N GLU A 53 20.02 3.67 8.86
CA GLU A 53 19.23 3.64 7.63
C GLU A 53 17.74 3.42 7.92
N ASP A 54 16.89 4.02 7.09
CA ASP A 54 15.44 3.90 7.18
C ASP A 54 14.87 3.18 5.95
N VAL A 55 13.91 2.30 6.21
CA VAL A 55 13.07 1.66 5.19
C VAL A 55 11.62 1.97 5.53
N ILE A 56 10.93 2.69 4.66
CA ILE A 56 9.56 3.13 4.89
C ILE A 56 8.64 2.44 3.89
N PHE A 57 7.59 1.80 4.41
CA PHE A 57 6.48 1.27 3.62
C PHE A 57 5.21 2.05 3.93
N GLY A 58 4.48 2.38 2.87
CA GLY A 58 3.14 2.95 2.91
C GLY A 58 2.17 2.11 2.09
N VAL A 59 0.93 2.01 2.55
CA VAL A 59 -0.14 1.30 1.87
C VAL A 59 -1.34 2.23 1.64
N ALA A 60 -2.00 2.05 0.50
CA ALA A 60 -3.25 2.72 0.17
C ALA A 60 -4.23 1.70 -0.42
N ILE A 61 -5.49 1.75 0.02
CA ILE A 61 -6.55 0.90 -0.50
C ILE A 61 -6.81 1.29 -1.97
N ILE A 62 -6.91 0.30 -2.84
CA ILE A 62 -7.35 0.44 -4.22
C ILE A 62 -8.50 -0.54 -4.51
N PRO A 63 -9.33 -0.30 -5.53
CA PRO A 63 -10.38 -1.23 -5.91
C PRO A 63 -9.80 -2.62 -6.19
N GLY A 64 -10.22 -3.63 -5.42
CA GLY A 64 -9.74 -5.01 -5.56
C GLY A 64 -8.34 -5.30 -4.99
N GLY A 65 -7.74 -4.40 -4.20
CA GLY A 65 -6.45 -4.69 -3.55
C GLY A 65 -5.81 -3.54 -2.80
N THR A 66 -4.48 -3.57 -2.70
CA THR A 66 -3.66 -2.58 -2.01
C THR A 66 -2.53 -2.11 -2.92
N ARG A 67 -2.34 -0.80 -3.00
CA ARG A 67 -1.13 -0.18 -3.55
C ARG A 67 -0.10 -0.04 -2.45
N VAL A 68 1.11 -0.49 -2.71
CA VAL A 68 2.23 -0.52 -1.77
C VAL A 68 3.36 0.34 -2.31
N THR A 69 3.83 1.29 -1.51
CA THR A 69 5.01 2.09 -1.83
C THR A 69 6.10 1.82 -0.81
N GLY A 70 7.31 1.55 -1.28
CA GLY A 70 8.51 1.40 -0.46
C GLY A 70 9.54 2.47 -0.82
N SER A 71 10.21 3.01 0.19
CA SER A 71 11.31 3.96 -0.03
C SER A 71 12.44 3.74 0.97
N SER A 72 13.67 3.95 0.51
CA SER A 72 14.88 3.92 1.33
C SER A 72 15.99 4.68 0.60
N TYR A 73 17.14 4.86 1.25
CA TYR A 73 18.35 5.38 0.62
C TYR A 73 19.27 4.28 0.11
N MET A 74 19.37 3.13 0.81
CA MET A 74 20.27 2.02 0.44
C MET A 74 19.58 0.66 0.23
N PHE A 75 18.28 0.53 0.53
CA PHE A 75 17.58 -0.77 0.53
C PHE A 75 16.79 -1.07 -0.75
N ASP A 76 16.99 -0.34 -1.85
CA ASP A 76 16.22 -0.49 -3.10
C ASP A 76 16.06 -1.92 -3.58
N GLN A 77 17.16 -2.68 -3.61
CA GLN A 77 17.10 -4.07 -4.07
C GLN A 77 16.27 -4.95 -3.13
N GLN A 78 16.30 -4.68 -1.82
CA GLN A 78 15.54 -5.46 -0.84
C GLN A 78 14.06 -5.07 -0.85
N ILE A 79 13.76 -3.79 -1.09
CA ILE A 79 12.40 -3.33 -1.34
C ILE A 79 11.86 -4.01 -2.62
N ALA A 80 12.60 -3.96 -3.73
CA ALA A 80 12.18 -4.60 -4.98
C ALA A 80 11.92 -6.11 -4.81
N ARG A 81 12.78 -6.79 -4.03
CA ARG A 81 12.60 -8.21 -3.71
C ARG A 81 11.35 -8.45 -2.86
N PHE A 82 11.12 -7.65 -1.82
CA PHE A 82 9.91 -7.74 -1.01
C PHE A 82 8.66 -7.56 -1.87
N LEU A 83 8.61 -6.49 -2.68
CA LEU A 83 7.47 -6.22 -3.56
C LEU A 83 7.21 -7.38 -4.55
N SER A 84 8.26 -8.04 -5.01
CA SER A 84 8.16 -9.22 -5.89
C SER A 84 7.66 -10.48 -5.20
N THR A 85 7.65 -10.54 -3.86
CA THR A 85 7.06 -11.65 -3.09
C THR A 85 5.57 -11.46 -2.80
N LEU A 86 5.03 -10.27 -3.07
CA LEU A 86 3.63 -9.99 -2.82
C LEU A 86 2.74 -10.75 -3.82
N PRO A 87 1.58 -11.27 -3.38
CA PRO A 87 0.60 -11.87 -4.28
C PRO A 87 0.21 -10.92 -5.40
N PRO A 88 0.04 -11.42 -6.64
CA PRO A 88 -0.31 -10.58 -7.78
C PRO A 88 -1.66 -9.91 -7.56
N TYR A 89 -1.76 -8.67 -8.02
CA TYR A 89 -3.00 -7.93 -8.10
C TYR A 89 -3.71 -8.23 -9.42
N SER A 90 -5.01 -8.53 -9.35
CA SER A 90 -5.88 -8.63 -10.51
C SER A 90 -6.91 -7.51 -10.43
N PRO A 91 -6.88 -6.51 -11.33
CA PRO A 91 -7.84 -5.42 -11.29
C PRO A 91 -9.26 -5.94 -11.53
N PRO A 92 -10.26 -5.44 -10.81
CA PRO A 92 -11.66 -5.78 -11.08
C PRO A 92 -12.02 -5.38 -12.52
N PRO A 93 -12.91 -6.13 -13.18
CA PRO A 93 -13.31 -5.81 -14.55
C PRO A 93 -13.91 -4.40 -14.61
N ALA A 94 -13.54 -3.62 -15.64
CA ALA A 94 -13.85 -2.19 -15.73
C ALA A 94 -15.33 -1.82 -15.49
N ARG A 95 -16.27 -2.72 -15.82
CA ARG A 95 -17.71 -2.55 -15.58
C ARG A 95 -18.11 -2.51 -14.10
N GLU A 96 -17.40 -3.24 -13.25
CA GLU A 96 -17.67 -3.32 -11.81
C GLU A 96 -17.21 -2.06 -11.09
N LEU A 97 -16.11 -1.47 -11.57
CA LEU A 97 -15.58 -0.19 -11.08
C LEU A 97 -16.56 0.98 -11.27
N VAL A 98 -17.34 0.96 -12.36
CA VAL A 98 -18.35 2.02 -12.65
C VAL A 98 -19.62 1.82 -11.82
N ALA A 99 -19.96 0.57 -11.46
CA ALA A 99 -21.16 0.24 -10.71
C ALA A 99 -21.07 0.70 -9.24
N ASP A 100 -19.90 0.53 -8.61
CA ASP A 100 -19.65 0.96 -7.23
C ASP A 100 -19.69 2.49 -7.08
N VAL A 101 -19.18 3.22 -8.08
CA VAL A 101 -19.28 4.70 -8.14
C VAL A 101 -20.72 5.17 -8.39
N ALA A 102 -21.51 4.41 -9.16
CA ALA A 102 -22.90 4.76 -9.46
C ALA A 102 -23.85 4.50 -8.28
N ASP A 103 -23.61 3.47 -7.47
CA ASP A 103 -24.41 3.15 -6.28
C ASP A 103 -24.19 4.15 -5.13
N ALA A 104 -22.96 4.66 -4.99
CA ALA A 104 -22.65 5.73 -4.04
C ALA A 104 -23.30 7.09 -4.37
N ALA A 105 -23.93 7.24 -5.53
CA ALA A 105 -24.36 8.54 -6.08
C ALA A 105 -25.86 8.86 -5.97
N VAL A 106 -26.71 8.09 -5.26
CA VAL A 106 -28.13 8.46 -5.08
C VAL A 106 -28.58 8.22 -3.63
N PRO A 107 -28.85 9.30 -2.87
CA PRO A 107 -30.26 9.70 -2.77
C PRO A 107 -30.54 11.21 -2.78
N ASP A 108 -31.74 11.51 -3.27
CA ASP A 108 -32.56 12.71 -3.09
C ASP A 108 -32.62 13.70 -4.26
N ALA A 109 -33.71 13.61 -5.03
CA ALA A 109 -34.82 14.54 -4.87
C ALA A 109 -35.95 14.13 -5.82
N THR A 110 -37.10 13.80 -5.26
CA THR A 110 -38.38 13.95 -5.97
C THR A 110 -38.82 15.41 -5.79
N PRO A 111 -38.97 16.21 -6.87
CA PRO A 111 -39.91 17.31 -6.87
C PRO A 111 -41.19 16.78 -7.55
N GLY A 112 -42.31 16.61 -6.85
CA GLY A 112 -43.02 17.69 -6.19
C GLY A 112 -43.90 18.38 -7.23
N ALA A 113 -45.11 17.85 -7.43
CA ALA A 113 -46.15 18.49 -8.23
C ALA A 113 -46.59 19.83 -7.59
N PRO A 114 -47.04 20.79 -8.40
CA PRO A 114 -48.35 21.40 -8.18
C PRO A 114 -49.15 21.43 -9.50
N ALA A 115 -50.39 20.95 -9.59
CA ALA A 115 -51.64 21.48 -9.01
C ALA A 115 -52.10 22.81 -9.67
N ALA A 116 -53.19 22.67 -10.44
CA ALA A 116 -54.17 23.64 -10.94
C ALA A 116 -53.71 24.71 -11.96
#